data_AF-A0A8C3HAI3-F1
#
_entry.id   AF-A0A8C3HAI3-F1
#
_cell.length_a   1.000
_cell.length_b   1.000
_cell.length_c   1.000
_cell.angle_alpha   90.00
_cell.angle_beta   90.00
_cell.angle_gamma   90.00
#
_symmetry.space_group_name_H-M   'P 1'
#
loop_
_entity.id
_entity.type
_entity.pdbx_description
1 polymer ?
#
loop_
_entity_poly.entity_id
_entity_poly.type
_entity_poly.pdbx_seq_one_letter_code
_entity_poly.pdbx_strand_id
1 'polypeptide(L)'
;MTAEEMKAEGAPVEGADITPKSDGGVLKVIKTEGTGTESPMIGDKVTVHYTGWLLDGTKFDSSLDRKDKFSFDLGKGEVIKAWDIAVATMKIGEICRITCKPEYAYGSAGSPPKIPPNATLIFEIELFEFKGEDLTEDEDGGIIRRIRMKGEGYSKPNEGALVELQLEGRYGDRVFDKRELRFEIGEGENYDLPPGLEQAIQRMEKSEESVVYLKPSYGFGSAGKEKFQIPPNADLQYEVKLKSFEKAKESWEMNTEEKLEQSSIVKERGTQYFKEGKYKQATSQYKKIVSWLEHETGFSEEDDAKAKSLRLAALLNLAMCHLKLKEYSLALENCSKALELDSSNEKGLFRRGEAHLAVNDFELARADFQKVLQLYPSNKAAKVQLLACQQKIREQHEREKKLYANMFQRLADKDSKPEADTLQTSGSCKDDTDMKEDKQNGVEDKSQVDAEA
;
A
#
# COMPACT_ATOMS: atom_id res chain seq x y z
N MET A 1 -23.14 -50.43 -6.77
CA MET A 1 -23.52 -50.27 -8.18
C MET A 1 -23.45 -51.61 -8.88
N THR A 2 -24.19 -51.79 -9.96
CA THR A 2 -23.97 -52.86 -10.95
C THR A 2 -22.82 -52.51 -11.88
N ALA A 3 -22.30 -53.49 -12.64
CA ALA A 3 -21.28 -53.24 -13.66
C ALA A 3 -21.79 -52.36 -14.83
N GLU A 4 -23.10 -52.35 -15.07
CA GLU A 4 -23.73 -51.53 -16.11
C GLU A 4 -23.84 -50.06 -15.67
N GLU A 5 -24.19 -49.80 -14.41
CA GLU A 5 -24.16 -48.46 -13.80
C GLU A 5 -22.76 -47.83 -13.87
N MET A 6 -21.72 -48.54 -13.43
CA MET A 6 -20.33 -48.04 -13.50
C MET A 6 -19.92 -47.68 -14.94
N LYS A 7 -20.31 -48.52 -15.91
CA LYS A 7 -20.02 -48.29 -17.34
C LYS A 7 -20.78 -47.07 -17.91
N ALA A 8 -21.94 -46.72 -17.35
CA ALA A 8 -22.65 -45.48 -17.68
C ALA A 8 -21.99 -44.24 -17.06
N GLU A 9 -21.35 -44.37 -15.89
CA GLU A 9 -20.53 -43.29 -15.30
C GLU A 9 -19.25 -43.03 -16.11
N GLY A 10 -18.60 -44.07 -16.64
CA GLY A 10 -17.43 -43.96 -17.54
C GLY A 10 -17.73 -43.57 -18.99
N ALA A 11 -18.99 -43.45 -19.40
CA ALA A 11 -19.35 -43.16 -20.79
C ALA A 11 -18.91 -41.74 -21.24
N PRO A 12 -18.33 -41.57 -22.44
CA PRO A 12 -18.15 -40.26 -23.07
C PRO A 12 -19.47 -39.50 -23.16
N VAL A 13 -19.43 -38.19 -22.93
CA VAL A 13 -20.55 -37.31 -23.28
C VAL A 13 -20.34 -36.71 -24.67
N GLU A 14 -21.35 -36.87 -25.53
CA GLU A 14 -21.52 -36.02 -26.72
C GLU A 14 -22.02 -34.66 -26.24
N GLY A 15 -21.21 -33.63 -26.39
CA GLY A 15 -21.44 -32.31 -25.82
C GLY A 15 -20.84 -31.19 -26.68
N ALA A 16 -21.02 -29.95 -26.23
CA ALA A 16 -20.39 -28.81 -26.88
C ALA A 16 -18.87 -28.90 -26.74
N ASP A 17 -18.14 -28.75 -27.85
CA ASP A 17 -16.70 -28.56 -27.80
C ASP A 17 -16.39 -27.16 -27.28
N ILE A 18 -15.59 -27.10 -26.20
CA ILE A 18 -15.22 -25.86 -25.53
C ILE A 18 -13.73 -25.53 -25.64
N THR A 19 -12.94 -26.28 -26.43
CA THR A 19 -11.53 -25.90 -26.61
C THR A 19 -11.39 -24.64 -27.47
N PRO A 20 -10.46 -23.73 -27.15
CA PRO A 20 -10.16 -22.55 -27.99
C PRO A 20 -9.66 -22.86 -29.41
N LYS A 21 -9.50 -24.15 -29.77
CA LYS A 21 -9.05 -24.63 -31.08
C LYS A 21 -10.15 -25.36 -31.88
N SER A 22 -11.31 -25.62 -31.27
CA SER A 22 -12.38 -26.45 -31.82
C SER A 22 -11.87 -27.83 -32.30
N ASP A 23 -11.04 -28.47 -31.49
CA ASP A 23 -10.38 -29.77 -31.77
C ASP A 23 -11.07 -30.98 -31.11
N GLY A 24 -12.23 -30.77 -30.48
CA GLY A 24 -12.95 -31.77 -29.69
C GLY A 24 -12.17 -32.27 -28.48
N GLY A 25 -11.17 -31.54 -28.00
CA GLY A 25 -10.30 -31.95 -26.90
C GLY A 25 -10.99 -31.99 -25.53
N VAL A 26 -12.02 -31.17 -25.36
CA VAL A 26 -12.82 -31.05 -24.14
C VAL A 26 -14.28 -30.85 -24.55
N LEU A 27 -15.11 -31.88 -24.39
CA LEU A 27 -16.55 -31.81 -24.67
C LEU A 27 -17.32 -31.64 -23.36
N LYS A 28 -18.22 -30.66 -23.26
CA LYS A 28 -19.02 -30.35 -22.07
C LYS A 28 -20.52 -30.58 -22.28
N VAL A 29 -21.17 -31.18 -21.28
CA VAL A 29 -22.63 -31.24 -21.15
C VAL A 29 -23.02 -30.72 -19.77
N ILE A 30 -23.92 -29.73 -19.73
CA ILE A 30 -24.52 -29.27 -18.47
C ILE A 30 -25.56 -30.30 -18.00
N LYS A 31 -25.48 -30.68 -16.73
CA LYS A 31 -26.41 -31.59 -16.04
C LYS A 31 -27.42 -30.82 -15.18
N THR A 32 -27.00 -29.69 -14.63
CA THR A 32 -27.85 -28.77 -13.87
C THR A 32 -27.32 -27.36 -14.12
N GLU A 33 -28.20 -26.48 -14.61
CA GLU A 33 -27.87 -25.08 -14.90
C GLU A 33 -27.50 -24.33 -13.62
N GLY A 34 -26.41 -23.57 -13.66
CA GLY A 34 -26.03 -22.68 -12.57
C GLY A 34 -26.77 -21.34 -12.60
N THR A 35 -26.57 -20.57 -11.54
CA THR A 35 -27.23 -19.29 -11.29
C THR A 35 -26.33 -18.09 -11.60
N GLY A 36 -26.94 -16.93 -11.84
CA GLY A 36 -26.22 -15.69 -12.13
C GLY A 36 -25.75 -15.52 -13.58
N THR A 37 -24.95 -14.47 -13.79
CA THR A 37 -24.44 -14.04 -15.10
C THR A 37 -22.91 -14.09 -15.21
N GLU A 38 -22.20 -14.30 -14.10
CA GLU A 38 -20.75 -14.40 -14.09
C GLU A 38 -20.26 -15.85 -14.08
N SER A 39 -19.03 -16.03 -14.56
CA SER A 39 -18.24 -17.25 -14.47
C SER A 39 -16.88 -16.94 -13.82
N PRO A 40 -16.14 -17.95 -13.35
CA PRO A 40 -14.75 -17.80 -12.93
C PRO A 40 -13.85 -17.15 -13.98
N MET A 41 -12.91 -16.31 -13.54
CA MET A 41 -11.87 -15.66 -14.35
C MET A 41 -10.48 -16.24 -14.04
N ILE A 42 -9.47 -15.86 -14.81
CA ILE A 42 -8.09 -16.30 -14.55
C ILE A 42 -7.62 -15.73 -13.21
N GLY A 43 -6.99 -16.57 -12.40
CA GLY A 43 -6.56 -16.22 -11.05
C GLY A 43 -7.65 -16.24 -9.99
N ASP A 44 -8.92 -16.45 -10.34
CA ASP A 44 -9.95 -16.69 -9.33
C ASP A 44 -9.66 -17.99 -8.57
N LYS A 45 -9.83 -17.95 -7.24
CA LYS A 45 -9.80 -19.10 -6.34
C LYS A 45 -11.16 -19.78 -6.40
N VAL A 46 -11.23 -20.95 -7.02
CA VAL A 46 -12.48 -21.67 -7.30
C VAL A 46 -12.64 -22.87 -6.38
N THR A 47 -13.86 -23.15 -5.92
CA THR A 47 -14.20 -24.27 -5.03
C THR A 47 -15.27 -25.17 -5.65
N VAL A 48 -14.95 -26.46 -5.78
CA VAL A 48 -15.79 -27.45 -6.46
C VAL A 48 -15.98 -28.75 -5.65
N HIS A 49 -17.04 -29.50 -5.96
CA HIS A 49 -16.97 -30.96 -5.88
C HIS A 49 -16.77 -31.54 -7.28
N TYR A 50 -16.19 -32.74 -7.32
CA TYR A 50 -16.00 -33.53 -8.52
C TYR A 50 -15.91 -35.03 -8.22
N THR A 51 -16.12 -35.82 -9.27
CA THR A 51 -15.71 -37.23 -9.40
C THR A 51 -15.11 -37.46 -10.79
N GLY A 52 -14.11 -38.35 -10.91
CA GLY A 52 -13.43 -38.68 -12.16
C GLY A 52 -13.37 -40.19 -12.44
N TRP A 53 -13.66 -40.58 -13.68
CA TRP A 53 -13.73 -41.96 -14.16
C TRP A 53 -12.91 -42.18 -15.45
N LEU A 54 -12.37 -43.39 -15.61
CA LEU A 54 -11.87 -43.90 -16.89
C LEU A 54 -13.03 -44.36 -17.79
N LEU A 55 -12.77 -44.51 -19.10
CA LEU A 55 -13.77 -44.94 -20.09
C LEU A 55 -14.39 -46.34 -19.86
N ASP A 56 -13.80 -47.15 -18.99
CA ASP A 56 -14.34 -48.47 -18.61
C ASP A 56 -15.32 -48.40 -17.42
N GLY A 57 -15.49 -47.23 -16.80
CA GLY A 57 -16.29 -47.02 -15.59
C GLY A 57 -15.49 -47.02 -14.28
N THR A 58 -14.17 -47.18 -14.34
CA THR A 58 -13.31 -47.14 -13.14
C THR A 58 -13.20 -45.73 -12.59
N LYS A 59 -13.90 -45.43 -11.49
CA LYS A 59 -13.70 -44.21 -10.69
C LYS A 59 -12.27 -44.18 -10.14
N PHE A 60 -11.45 -43.23 -10.59
CA PHE A 60 -10.06 -43.10 -10.15
C PHE A 60 -9.88 -42.10 -9.01
N ASP A 61 -10.76 -41.09 -8.89
CA ASP A 61 -10.73 -40.11 -7.80
C ASP A 61 -12.09 -39.43 -7.58
N SER A 62 -12.34 -38.96 -6.35
CA SER A 62 -13.51 -38.15 -6.01
C SER A 62 -13.25 -37.31 -4.76
N SER A 63 -13.75 -36.08 -4.78
CA SER A 63 -13.88 -35.23 -3.61
C SER A 63 -14.98 -35.70 -2.64
N LEU A 64 -16.06 -36.30 -3.16
CA LEU A 64 -17.21 -36.77 -2.37
C LEU A 64 -16.82 -37.97 -1.48
N ASP A 65 -15.94 -38.85 -1.97
CA ASP A 65 -15.36 -39.95 -1.17
C ASP A 65 -14.56 -39.41 0.03
N ARG A 66 -13.95 -38.22 -0.10
CA ARG A 66 -13.22 -37.52 0.97
C ARG A 66 -14.12 -36.68 1.88
N LYS A 67 -15.36 -36.39 1.45
CA LYS A 67 -16.32 -35.48 2.09
C LYS A 67 -15.82 -34.05 2.28
N ASP A 68 -14.89 -33.63 1.43
CA ASP A 68 -14.27 -32.31 1.48
C ASP A 68 -14.24 -31.70 0.07
N LYS A 69 -14.34 -30.37 -0.02
CA LYS A 69 -14.34 -29.65 -1.29
C LYS A 69 -12.92 -29.47 -1.78
N PHE A 70 -12.75 -29.37 -3.09
CA PHE A 70 -11.46 -29.07 -3.69
C PHE A 70 -11.43 -27.61 -4.13
N SER A 71 -10.41 -26.89 -3.69
CA SER A 71 -10.18 -25.49 -4.05
C SER A 71 -8.82 -25.33 -4.75
N PHE A 72 -8.78 -24.53 -5.81
CA PHE A 72 -7.60 -24.29 -6.64
C PHE A 72 -7.71 -22.93 -7.36
N ASP A 73 -6.58 -22.40 -7.82
CA ASP A 73 -6.52 -21.15 -8.58
C ASP A 73 -6.64 -21.39 -10.09
N LEU A 74 -7.69 -20.86 -10.70
CA LEU A 74 -8.04 -21.14 -12.10
C LEU A 74 -7.06 -20.51 -13.09
N GLY A 75 -6.63 -21.27 -14.10
CA GLY A 75 -5.72 -20.79 -15.15
C GLY A 75 -4.27 -20.56 -14.68
N LYS A 76 -3.94 -20.92 -13.43
CA LYS A 76 -2.55 -21.01 -12.93
C LYS A 76 -1.89 -22.36 -13.24
N GLY A 77 -2.65 -23.36 -13.71
CA GLY A 77 -2.13 -24.67 -14.10
C GLY A 77 -1.99 -25.68 -12.95
N GLU A 78 -2.70 -25.46 -11.83
CA GLU A 78 -2.78 -26.40 -10.70
C GLU A 78 -3.60 -27.66 -11.02
N VAL A 79 -4.42 -27.59 -12.07
CA VAL A 79 -5.28 -28.66 -12.56
C VAL A 79 -4.95 -29.00 -14.02
N ILE A 80 -5.54 -30.08 -14.55
CA ILE A 80 -5.39 -30.42 -15.98
C ILE A 80 -6.01 -29.33 -16.88
N LYS A 81 -5.46 -29.13 -18.08
CA LYS A 81 -5.92 -28.09 -19.03
C LYS A 81 -7.42 -28.17 -19.32
N ALA A 82 -7.99 -29.38 -19.33
CA ALA A 82 -9.41 -29.59 -19.54
C ALA A 82 -10.28 -28.97 -18.43
N TRP A 83 -9.79 -28.93 -17.19
CA TRP A 83 -10.44 -28.28 -16.07
C TRP A 83 -10.33 -26.75 -16.14
N ASP A 84 -9.13 -26.23 -16.45
CA ASP A 84 -8.93 -24.79 -16.66
C ASP A 84 -9.89 -24.23 -17.73
N ILE A 85 -10.10 -24.99 -18.81
CA ILE A 85 -11.06 -24.65 -19.87
C ILE A 85 -12.51 -24.83 -19.39
N ALA A 86 -12.85 -25.96 -18.77
CA ALA A 86 -14.22 -26.27 -18.39
C ALA A 86 -14.78 -25.36 -17.29
N VAL A 87 -14.03 -25.16 -16.21
CA VAL A 87 -14.50 -24.42 -15.02
C VAL A 87 -14.65 -22.92 -15.31
N ALA A 88 -13.82 -22.36 -16.20
CA ALA A 88 -13.99 -21.00 -16.74
C ALA A 88 -15.33 -20.78 -17.49
N THR A 89 -16.01 -21.85 -17.91
CA THR A 89 -17.33 -21.78 -18.56
C THR A 89 -18.50 -22.11 -17.64
N MET A 90 -18.26 -22.32 -16.33
CA MET A 90 -19.29 -22.71 -15.36
C MET A 90 -19.90 -21.52 -14.63
N LYS A 91 -21.11 -21.71 -14.08
CA LYS A 91 -21.80 -20.79 -13.17
C LYS A 91 -21.92 -21.34 -11.75
N ILE A 92 -22.22 -20.48 -10.77
CA ILE A 92 -22.42 -20.89 -9.37
C ILE A 92 -23.64 -21.81 -9.24
N GLY A 93 -23.43 -23.02 -8.71
CA GLY A 93 -24.44 -24.08 -8.63
C GLY A 93 -24.57 -24.92 -9.90
N GLU A 94 -23.75 -24.69 -10.93
CA GLU A 94 -23.76 -25.53 -12.13
C GLU A 94 -23.14 -26.90 -11.85
N ILE A 95 -23.81 -27.95 -12.31
CA ILE A 95 -23.23 -29.29 -12.42
C ILE A 95 -23.03 -29.58 -13.90
N CYS A 96 -21.81 -29.91 -14.31
CA CYS A 96 -21.48 -30.30 -15.68
C CYS A 96 -20.68 -31.59 -15.72
N ARG A 97 -20.75 -32.30 -16.84
CA ARG A 97 -19.93 -33.48 -17.14
C ARG A 97 -19.10 -33.22 -18.38
N ILE A 98 -17.81 -33.57 -18.33
CA ILE A 98 -16.84 -33.31 -19.39
C ILE A 98 -16.12 -34.59 -19.84
N THR A 99 -15.87 -34.69 -21.15
CA THR A 99 -14.97 -35.68 -21.76
C THR A 99 -13.64 -35.00 -22.08
N CYS A 100 -12.53 -35.49 -21.52
CA CYS A 100 -11.20 -34.88 -21.65
C CYS A 100 -10.26 -35.80 -22.45
N LYS A 101 -9.82 -35.39 -23.64
CA LYS A 101 -8.78 -36.11 -24.40
C LYS A 101 -7.40 -36.02 -23.70
N PRO A 102 -6.47 -36.96 -23.94
CA PRO A 102 -5.18 -37.02 -23.24
C PRO A 102 -4.36 -35.74 -23.33
N GLU A 103 -4.40 -35.03 -24.45
CA GLU A 103 -3.62 -33.80 -24.72
C GLU A 103 -4.01 -32.64 -23.79
N TYR A 104 -5.24 -32.70 -23.27
CA TYR A 104 -5.83 -31.77 -22.29
C TYR A 104 -5.88 -32.37 -20.86
N ALA A 105 -5.44 -33.62 -20.70
CA ALA A 105 -5.28 -34.35 -19.43
C ALA A 105 -3.79 -34.67 -19.18
N TYR A 106 -3.44 -35.93 -18.88
CA TYR A 106 -2.09 -36.38 -18.50
C TYR A 106 -1.23 -36.91 -19.67
N GLY A 107 -1.72 -36.79 -20.91
CA GLY A 107 -1.00 -37.14 -22.13
C GLY A 107 -0.48 -38.59 -22.18
N SER A 108 0.65 -38.78 -22.85
CA SER A 108 1.31 -40.08 -23.03
C SER A 108 2.07 -40.59 -21.80
N ALA A 109 2.19 -39.79 -20.74
CA ALA A 109 2.75 -40.22 -19.46
C ALA A 109 1.68 -40.87 -18.55
N GLY A 110 0.45 -40.34 -18.56
CA GLY A 110 -0.58 -40.69 -17.59
C GLY A 110 -0.25 -40.16 -16.19
N SER A 111 -0.88 -40.75 -15.17
CA SER A 111 -0.54 -40.57 -13.76
C SER A 111 -0.60 -41.92 -13.04
N PRO A 112 0.46 -42.75 -13.17
CA PRO A 112 0.48 -44.08 -12.58
C PRO A 112 0.42 -44.05 -11.03
N PRO A 113 -0.21 -45.05 -10.38
CA PRO A 113 -0.86 -46.22 -10.97
C PRO A 113 -2.32 -45.98 -11.39
N LYS A 114 -2.93 -44.83 -11.04
CA LYS A 114 -4.37 -44.57 -11.19
C LYS A 114 -4.81 -44.31 -12.63
N ILE A 115 -4.00 -43.60 -13.41
CA ILE A 115 -4.35 -43.11 -14.74
C ILE A 115 -3.31 -43.62 -15.74
N PRO A 116 -3.67 -44.44 -16.74
CA PRO A 116 -2.72 -44.98 -17.70
C PRO A 116 -2.28 -43.93 -18.76
N PRO A 117 -1.17 -44.19 -19.47
CA PRO A 117 -0.79 -43.46 -20.68
C PRO A 117 -1.93 -43.30 -21.69
N ASN A 118 -2.08 -42.10 -22.26
CA ASN A 118 -3.10 -41.76 -23.24
C ASN A 118 -4.56 -42.00 -22.79
N ALA A 119 -4.84 -41.91 -21.49
CA ALA A 119 -6.19 -42.02 -20.95
C ALA A 119 -7.07 -40.82 -21.34
N THR A 120 -8.21 -41.09 -21.97
CA THR A 120 -9.35 -40.17 -22.00
C THR A 120 -10.06 -40.25 -20.66
N LEU A 121 -10.36 -39.11 -20.04
CA LEU A 121 -10.99 -39.04 -18.71
C LEU A 121 -12.39 -38.47 -18.81
N ILE A 122 -13.30 -38.97 -17.98
CA ILE A 122 -14.61 -38.37 -17.72
C ILE A 122 -14.57 -37.72 -16.34
N PHE A 123 -15.05 -36.49 -16.23
CA PHE A 123 -15.29 -35.83 -14.95
C PHE A 123 -16.72 -35.32 -14.87
N GLU A 124 -17.32 -35.39 -13.68
CA GLU A 124 -18.50 -34.60 -13.31
C GLU A 124 -18.06 -33.61 -12.23
N ILE A 125 -18.42 -32.33 -12.39
CA ILE A 125 -17.94 -31.19 -11.61
C ILE A 125 -19.13 -30.33 -11.22
N GLU A 126 -19.18 -29.94 -9.94
CA GLU A 126 -20.17 -29.03 -9.32
C GLU A 126 -19.43 -27.78 -8.82
N LEU A 127 -19.76 -26.61 -9.35
CA LEU A 127 -19.15 -25.33 -8.96
C LEU A 127 -19.91 -24.68 -7.79
N PHE A 128 -19.29 -24.60 -6.61
CA PHE A 128 -19.91 -23.98 -5.44
C PHE A 128 -19.65 -22.49 -5.31
N GLU A 129 -18.41 -22.07 -5.53
CA GLU A 129 -17.97 -20.69 -5.24
C GLU A 129 -16.74 -20.37 -6.08
N PHE A 130 -16.60 -19.12 -6.50
CA PHE A 130 -15.34 -18.54 -6.94
C PHE A 130 -15.16 -17.16 -6.29
N LYS A 131 -13.91 -16.80 -6.02
CA LYS A 131 -13.51 -15.48 -5.50
C LYS A 131 -12.34 -14.97 -6.32
N GLY A 132 -12.26 -13.66 -6.52
CA GLY A 132 -11.08 -13.06 -7.12
C GLY A 132 -9.86 -13.22 -6.21
N GLU A 133 -8.68 -13.04 -6.80
CA GLU A 133 -7.40 -13.06 -6.09
C GLU A 133 -7.32 -11.84 -5.16
N ASP A 134 -7.11 -12.06 -3.86
CA ASP A 134 -6.80 -10.98 -2.92
C ASP A 134 -5.32 -10.58 -3.09
N LEU A 135 -5.07 -9.27 -3.19
CA LEU A 135 -3.73 -8.72 -3.35
C LEU A 135 -3.17 -8.11 -2.05
N THR A 136 -3.99 -8.01 -1.00
CA THR A 136 -3.59 -7.50 0.31
C THR A 136 -2.70 -8.51 1.06
N GLU A 137 -1.89 -8.02 2.00
CA GLU A 137 -0.93 -8.87 2.73
C GLU A 137 -1.57 -9.65 3.89
N ASP A 138 -2.72 -9.17 4.40
CA ASP A 138 -3.50 -9.77 5.49
C ASP A 138 -4.72 -10.60 5.02
N GLU A 139 -4.92 -10.76 3.70
CA GLU A 139 -6.14 -11.33 3.08
C GLU A 139 -7.45 -10.67 3.58
N ASP A 140 -7.49 -9.33 3.68
CA ASP A 140 -8.60 -8.58 4.30
C ASP A 140 -9.82 -8.33 3.37
N GLY A 141 -9.76 -8.77 2.12
CA GLY A 141 -10.75 -8.53 1.08
C GLY A 141 -10.68 -7.13 0.44
N GLY A 142 -9.63 -6.37 0.73
CA GLY A 142 -9.52 -4.94 0.44
C GLY A 142 -9.17 -4.58 -1.00
N ILE A 143 -8.41 -5.45 -1.68
CA ILE A 143 -8.02 -5.34 -3.09
C ILE A 143 -8.25 -6.69 -3.76
N ILE A 144 -9.39 -6.87 -4.44
CA ILE A 144 -9.70 -8.10 -5.16
C ILE A 144 -9.46 -7.92 -6.66
N ARG A 145 -8.60 -8.75 -7.25
CA ARG A 145 -8.32 -8.79 -8.70
C ARG A 145 -8.99 -9.98 -9.37
N ARG A 146 -9.50 -9.78 -10.59
CA ARG A 146 -9.99 -10.84 -11.49
C ARG A 146 -9.44 -10.62 -12.89
N ILE A 147 -8.67 -11.57 -13.42
CA ILE A 147 -7.89 -11.39 -14.65
C ILE A 147 -8.74 -11.80 -15.86
N ARG A 148 -9.08 -10.84 -16.72
CA ARG A 148 -9.81 -11.06 -17.99
C ARG A 148 -8.89 -11.54 -19.11
N MET A 149 -7.69 -10.97 -19.19
CA MET A 149 -6.65 -11.35 -20.15
C MET A 149 -5.33 -11.49 -19.41
N LYS A 150 -4.76 -12.68 -19.42
CA LYS A 150 -3.45 -12.95 -18.81
C LYS A 150 -2.35 -12.16 -19.54
N GLY A 151 -1.39 -11.64 -18.78
CA GLY A 151 -0.24 -10.93 -19.33
C GLY A 151 0.82 -11.83 -19.96
N GLU A 152 1.92 -11.19 -20.34
CA GLU A 152 3.09 -11.77 -21.00
C GLU A 152 4.35 -11.55 -20.14
N GLY A 153 5.14 -12.62 -19.97
CA GLY A 153 6.36 -12.60 -19.17
C GLY A 153 6.12 -12.95 -17.70
N TYR A 154 7.07 -12.56 -16.85
CA TYR A 154 7.05 -12.84 -15.39
C TYR A 154 7.45 -11.63 -14.53
N SER A 155 7.89 -10.54 -15.16
CA SER A 155 8.23 -9.29 -14.48
C SER A 155 6.97 -8.48 -14.18
N LYS A 156 7.04 -7.67 -13.12
CA LYS A 156 5.96 -6.80 -12.63
C LYS A 156 6.53 -5.42 -12.28
N PRO A 157 5.73 -4.33 -12.27
CA PRO A 157 6.19 -3.01 -11.85
C PRO A 157 6.63 -3.03 -10.37
N ASN A 158 7.76 -2.39 -10.05
CA ASN A 158 8.16 -2.05 -8.68
C ASN A 158 7.79 -0.60 -8.32
N GLU A 159 8.04 -0.20 -7.08
CA GLU A 159 7.97 1.20 -6.66
C GLU A 159 8.86 2.09 -7.54
N GLY A 160 8.36 3.24 -7.97
CA GLY A 160 9.05 4.12 -8.92
C GLY A 160 9.08 3.64 -10.37
N ALA A 161 8.48 2.49 -10.72
CA ALA A 161 8.40 2.04 -12.11
C ALA A 161 7.54 2.98 -12.97
N LEU A 162 7.96 3.20 -14.21
CA LEU A 162 7.23 4.02 -15.18
C LEU A 162 6.26 3.13 -15.96
N VAL A 163 4.98 3.18 -15.61
CA VAL A 163 3.91 2.37 -16.22
C VAL A 163 3.17 3.15 -17.31
N GLU A 164 2.67 2.44 -18.31
CA GLU A 164 1.73 2.91 -19.32
C GLU A 164 0.50 2.00 -19.32
N LEU A 165 -0.68 2.57 -19.09
CA LEU A 165 -1.92 1.80 -18.98
C LEU A 165 -3.14 2.52 -19.55
N GLN A 166 -4.21 1.76 -19.72
CA GLN A 166 -5.56 2.27 -19.91
C GLN A 166 -6.40 1.89 -18.69
N LEU A 167 -7.24 2.81 -18.21
CA LEU A 167 -8.15 2.56 -17.09
C LEU A 167 -9.59 3.01 -17.39
N GLU A 168 -10.55 2.36 -16.72
CA GLU A 168 -11.93 2.81 -16.55
C GLU A 168 -12.35 2.61 -15.09
N GLY A 169 -12.56 3.69 -14.34
CA GLY A 169 -12.99 3.70 -12.95
C GLY A 169 -14.51 3.87 -12.82
N ARG A 170 -15.14 3.03 -12.00
CA ARG A 170 -16.59 2.90 -11.79
C ARG A 170 -16.98 2.97 -10.31
N TYR A 171 -18.08 3.66 -10.04
CA TYR A 171 -18.74 3.73 -8.74
C TYR A 171 -20.22 3.36 -8.94
N GLY A 172 -20.60 2.15 -8.52
CA GLY A 172 -21.77 1.47 -9.08
C GLY A 172 -21.69 1.40 -10.61
N ASP A 173 -22.81 1.56 -11.29
CA ASP A 173 -22.85 1.56 -12.77
C ASP A 173 -22.17 2.78 -13.42
N ARG A 174 -21.87 3.84 -12.65
CA ARG A 174 -21.35 5.12 -13.16
C ARG A 174 -19.83 5.06 -13.36
N VAL A 175 -19.40 5.10 -14.62
CA VAL A 175 -18.03 5.47 -14.98
C VAL A 175 -17.76 6.91 -14.53
N PHE A 176 -16.70 7.13 -13.76
CA PHE A 176 -16.30 8.45 -13.28
C PHE A 176 -14.94 8.89 -13.83
N ASP A 177 -14.12 7.95 -14.30
CA ASP A 177 -12.80 8.18 -14.89
C ASP A 177 -12.58 7.18 -16.02
N LYS A 178 -12.06 7.64 -17.17
CA LYS A 178 -11.70 6.77 -18.31
C LYS A 178 -10.65 7.46 -19.15
N ARG A 179 -9.43 6.92 -19.17
CA ARG A 179 -8.28 7.53 -19.85
C ARG A 179 -7.16 6.51 -20.07
N GLU A 180 -6.25 6.89 -20.95
CA GLU A 180 -4.90 6.33 -20.96
C GLU A 180 -4.00 7.19 -20.07
N LEU A 181 -3.02 6.55 -19.42
CA LEU A 181 -2.15 7.21 -18.46
C LEU A 181 -0.74 6.62 -18.54
N ARG A 182 0.27 7.50 -18.50
CA ARG A 182 1.66 7.14 -18.25
C ARG A 182 2.13 7.89 -17.01
N PHE A 183 2.53 7.15 -15.97
CA PHE A 183 2.92 7.72 -14.68
C PHE A 183 3.92 6.82 -13.94
N GLU A 184 4.51 7.37 -12.88
CA GLU A 184 5.46 6.66 -12.02
C GLU A 184 4.70 6.05 -10.83
N ILE A 185 4.88 4.75 -10.57
CA ILE A 185 4.28 4.07 -9.41
C ILE A 185 4.80 4.71 -8.11
N GLY A 186 3.88 5.05 -7.20
CA GLY A 186 4.15 5.88 -6.04
C GLY A 186 3.76 7.36 -6.23
N GLU A 187 3.37 7.77 -7.46
CA GLU A 187 2.84 9.11 -7.74
C GLU A 187 1.35 9.13 -8.14
N GLY A 188 0.60 8.02 -8.07
CA GLY A 188 -0.79 7.93 -8.53
C GLY A 188 -1.79 8.87 -7.84
N GLU A 189 -1.58 9.25 -6.56
CA GLU A 189 -2.41 10.27 -5.88
C GLU A 189 -2.50 11.57 -6.71
N ASN A 190 -1.38 11.97 -7.34
CA ASN A 190 -1.25 13.20 -8.14
C ASN A 190 -2.00 13.12 -9.47
N TYR A 191 -2.35 11.90 -9.90
CA TYR A 191 -3.18 11.62 -11.06
C TYR A 191 -4.62 11.27 -10.67
N ASP A 192 -5.01 11.53 -9.42
CA ASP A 192 -6.32 11.19 -8.83
C ASP A 192 -6.61 9.67 -8.76
N LEU A 193 -5.59 8.83 -8.68
CA LEU A 193 -5.75 7.39 -8.44
C LEU A 193 -5.81 7.09 -6.93
N PRO A 194 -6.55 6.04 -6.49
CA PRO A 194 -6.51 5.54 -5.13
C PRO A 194 -5.33 4.57 -4.92
N PRO A 195 -4.76 4.47 -3.71
CA PRO A 195 -3.51 3.74 -3.46
C PRO A 195 -3.61 2.23 -3.73
N GLY A 196 -4.78 1.60 -3.51
CA GLY A 196 -4.97 0.18 -3.82
C GLY A 196 -4.93 -0.13 -5.32
N LEU A 197 -5.15 0.87 -6.19
CA LEU A 197 -4.98 0.69 -7.63
C LEU A 197 -3.50 0.58 -8.00
N GLU A 198 -2.62 1.36 -7.36
CA GLU A 198 -1.16 1.28 -7.57
C GLU A 198 -0.61 -0.06 -7.06
N GLN A 199 -1.05 -0.49 -5.87
CA GLN A 199 -0.74 -1.82 -5.32
C GLN A 199 -1.20 -2.95 -6.26
N ALA A 200 -2.40 -2.83 -6.85
CA ALA A 200 -2.87 -3.80 -7.83
C ALA A 200 -1.99 -3.81 -9.10
N ILE A 201 -1.60 -2.64 -9.63
CA ILE A 201 -0.74 -2.53 -10.81
C ILE A 201 0.65 -3.14 -10.54
N GLN A 202 1.20 -3.01 -9.33
CA GLN A 202 2.45 -3.69 -8.91
C GLN A 202 2.35 -5.23 -8.93
N ARG A 203 1.15 -5.81 -8.98
CA ARG A 203 0.92 -7.27 -9.09
C ARG A 203 0.60 -7.71 -10.54
N MET A 204 0.41 -6.77 -11.47
CA MET A 204 0.06 -7.03 -12.88
C MET A 204 1.26 -7.38 -13.77
N GLU A 205 1.03 -8.26 -14.74
CA GLU A 205 1.97 -8.57 -15.82
C GLU A 205 1.78 -7.63 -17.02
N LYS A 206 2.78 -7.53 -17.91
CA LYS A 206 2.66 -6.72 -19.13
C LYS A 206 1.54 -7.29 -20.02
N SER A 207 0.79 -6.43 -20.70
CA SER A 207 -0.36 -6.79 -21.56
C SER A 207 -1.58 -7.34 -20.79
N GLU A 208 -1.52 -7.48 -19.46
CA GLU A 208 -2.64 -7.98 -18.63
C GLU A 208 -3.83 -7.02 -18.66
N GLU A 209 -5.04 -7.58 -18.80
CA GLU A 209 -6.32 -6.90 -18.59
C GLU A 209 -7.02 -7.49 -17.37
N SER A 210 -7.27 -6.66 -16.35
CA SER A 210 -7.84 -7.09 -15.07
C SER A 210 -8.92 -6.15 -14.57
N VAL A 211 -9.89 -6.71 -13.84
CA VAL A 211 -10.84 -5.96 -13.03
C VAL A 211 -10.32 -5.95 -11.58
N VAL A 212 -10.24 -4.77 -10.98
CA VAL A 212 -9.79 -4.55 -9.61
C VAL A 212 -10.94 -3.93 -8.82
N TYR A 213 -11.32 -4.57 -7.71
CA TYR A 213 -12.30 -4.06 -6.75
C TYR A 213 -11.56 -3.55 -5.52
N LEU A 214 -11.88 -2.33 -5.08
CA LEU A 214 -11.22 -1.65 -3.98
C LEU A 214 -12.23 -1.33 -2.87
N LYS A 215 -11.93 -1.76 -1.64
CA LYS A 215 -12.66 -1.36 -0.43
C LYS A 215 -12.27 0.03 0.04
N PRO A 216 -13.03 0.66 0.96
CA PRO A 216 -12.85 2.06 1.36
C PRO A 216 -11.43 2.43 1.78
N SER A 217 -10.76 1.55 2.53
CA SER A 217 -9.37 1.66 2.98
C SER A 217 -8.35 1.80 1.83
N TYR A 218 -8.64 1.15 0.70
CA TYR A 218 -7.77 1.07 -0.48
C TYR A 218 -8.25 1.98 -1.64
N GLY A 219 -9.50 2.45 -1.57
CA GLY A 219 -10.11 3.46 -2.44
C GLY A 219 -9.76 4.90 -2.03
N PHE A 220 -10.73 5.82 -2.13
CA PHE A 220 -10.54 7.23 -1.73
C PHE A 220 -10.83 7.51 -0.24
N GLY A 221 -10.99 6.47 0.58
CA GLY A 221 -11.13 6.59 2.03
C GLY A 221 -12.31 7.43 2.51
N SER A 222 -12.20 7.91 3.75
CA SER A 222 -13.20 8.72 4.45
C SER A 222 -13.33 10.16 3.94
N ALA A 223 -12.45 10.59 3.04
CA ALA A 223 -12.58 11.87 2.33
C ALA A 223 -13.45 11.76 1.07
N GLY A 224 -13.48 10.59 0.41
CA GLY A 224 -14.04 10.45 -0.92
C GLY A 224 -13.25 11.25 -1.96
N LYS A 225 -13.87 11.57 -3.10
CA LYS A 225 -13.23 12.31 -4.20
C LYS A 225 -14.22 13.23 -4.90
N GLU A 226 -14.32 14.47 -4.42
CA GLU A 226 -15.26 15.49 -4.91
C GLU A 226 -15.19 15.70 -6.44
N LYS A 227 -13.99 15.77 -7.01
CA LYS A 227 -13.74 15.87 -8.46
C LYS A 227 -14.49 14.82 -9.29
N PHE A 228 -14.66 13.61 -8.75
CA PHE A 228 -15.35 12.49 -9.40
C PHE A 228 -16.75 12.25 -8.82
N GLN A 229 -17.21 13.09 -7.89
CA GLN A 229 -18.47 12.96 -7.16
C GLN A 229 -18.58 11.61 -6.41
N ILE A 230 -17.47 11.17 -5.82
CA ILE A 230 -17.41 9.94 -5.04
C ILE A 230 -17.53 10.28 -3.55
N PRO A 231 -18.50 9.71 -2.82
CA PRO A 231 -18.69 10.01 -1.41
C PRO A 231 -17.59 9.37 -0.52
N PRO A 232 -17.47 9.80 0.75
CA PRO A 232 -16.74 9.10 1.78
C PRO A 232 -17.05 7.60 1.82
N ASN A 233 -16.00 6.80 1.99
CA ASN A 233 -16.05 5.34 2.17
C ASN A 233 -16.77 4.57 1.04
N ALA A 234 -16.58 4.98 -0.21
CA ALA A 234 -17.08 4.25 -1.37
C ALA A 234 -16.22 3.02 -1.73
N ASP A 235 -16.87 1.88 -1.95
CA ASP A 235 -16.33 0.77 -2.75
C ASP A 235 -16.16 1.22 -4.22
N LEU A 236 -15.05 0.84 -4.86
CA LEU A 236 -14.74 1.20 -6.26
C LEU A 236 -14.44 -0.03 -7.10
N GLN A 237 -14.71 0.06 -8.40
CA GLN A 237 -14.28 -0.91 -9.41
C GLN A 237 -13.41 -0.20 -10.45
N TYR A 238 -12.32 -0.82 -10.88
CA TYR A 238 -11.50 -0.36 -12.00
C TYR A 238 -11.29 -1.49 -13.00
N GLU A 239 -11.49 -1.21 -14.28
CA GLU A 239 -10.95 -2.04 -15.36
C GLU A 239 -9.59 -1.45 -15.77
N VAL A 240 -8.53 -2.26 -15.79
CA VAL A 240 -7.15 -1.83 -16.03
C VAL A 240 -6.51 -2.70 -17.11
N LYS A 241 -5.85 -2.06 -18.09
CA LYS A 241 -4.96 -2.72 -19.05
C LYS A 241 -3.54 -2.17 -18.92
N LEU A 242 -2.61 -2.98 -18.42
CA LEU A 242 -1.19 -2.58 -18.31
C LEU A 242 -0.48 -2.79 -19.65
N LYS A 243 -0.39 -1.74 -20.48
CA LYS A 243 0.19 -1.83 -21.84
C LYS A 243 1.69 -2.11 -21.81
N SER A 244 2.41 -1.35 -21.00
CA SER A 244 3.87 -1.43 -20.88
C SER A 244 4.32 -0.92 -19.52
N PHE A 245 5.53 -1.31 -19.10
CA PHE A 245 6.20 -0.68 -17.96
C PHE A 245 7.71 -0.80 -18.09
N GLU A 246 8.41 0.11 -17.43
CA GLU A 246 9.85 0.12 -17.23
C GLU A 246 10.11 0.12 -15.72
N LYS A 247 10.78 -0.91 -15.19
CA LYS A 247 11.10 -0.99 -13.75
C LYS A 247 12.01 0.17 -13.35
N ALA A 248 11.83 0.69 -12.13
CA ALA A 248 12.90 1.44 -11.49
C ALA A 248 14.08 0.49 -11.23
N LYS A 249 15.32 0.99 -11.37
CA LYS A 249 16.49 0.32 -10.82
C LYS A 249 16.49 0.48 -9.30
N GLU A 250 16.71 -0.62 -8.59
CA GLU A 250 16.95 -0.60 -7.15
C GLU A 250 18.31 0.04 -6.83
N SER A 251 18.50 0.52 -5.60
CA SER A 251 19.72 1.25 -5.23
C SER A 251 21.02 0.42 -5.34
N TRP A 252 20.93 -0.91 -5.34
CA TRP A 252 22.06 -1.82 -5.55
C TRP A 252 22.22 -2.27 -7.02
N GLU A 253 21.26 -1.98 -7.90
CA GLU A 253 21.33 -2.25 -9.34
C GLU A 253 22.00 -1.10 -10.14
N MET A 254 22.27 0.03 -9.47
CA MET A 254 22.98 1.18 -10.03
C MET A 254 24.40 1.27 -9.53
N ASN A 255 25.34 1.50 -10.44
CA ASN A 255 26.71 1.86 -10.10
C ASN A 255 26.85 3.36 -9.74
N THR A 256 28.03 3.78 -9.28
CA THR A 256 28.34 5.19 -8.92
C THR A 256 27.94 6.23 -9.97
N GLU A 257 28.30 5.99 -11.24
CA GLU A 257 28.05 6.93 -12.34
C GLU A 257 26.55 7.06 -12.60
N GLU A 258 25.84 5.92 -12.64
CA GLU A 258 24.38 5.88 -12.77
C GLU A 258 23.67 6.55 -11.59
N LYS A 259 24.13 6.33 -10.35
CA LYS A 259 23.58 6.99 -9.16
C LYS A 259 23.70 8.51 -9.25
N LEU A 260 24.82 9.04 -9.74
CA LEU A 260 25.05 10.48 -9.90
C LEU A 260 24.25 11.09 -11.07
N GLU A 261 24.11 10.36 -12.17
CA GLU A 261 23.28 10.76 -13.31
C GLU A 261 21.79 10.79 -12.93
N GLN A 262 21.25 9.67 -12.41
CA GLN A 262 19.85 9.57 -12.01
C GLN A 262 19.52 10.58 -10.90
N SER A 263 20.41 10.78 -9.92
CA SER A 263 20.29 11.83 -8.92
C SER A 263 20.17 13.23 -9.53
N SER A 264 20.85 13.50 -10.64
CA SER A 264 20.76 14.77 -11.36
C SER A 264 19.44 14.90 -12.12
N ILE A 265 18.96 13.82 -12.75
CA ILE A 265 17.67 13.78 -13.46
C ILE A 265 16.50 13.99 -12.49
N VAL A 266 16.43 13.25 -11.38
CA VAL A 266 15.31 13.40 -10.41
C VAL A 266 15.36 14.73 -9.66
N LYS A 267 16.55 15.31 -9.45
CA LYS A 267 16.72 16.69 -8.95
C LYS A 267 16.05 17.70 -9.88
N GLU A 268 16.16 17.53 -11.19
CA GLU A 268 15.52 18.42 -12.16
C GLU A 268 14.01 18.20 -12.22
N ARG A 269 13.54 16.94 -12.23
CA ARG A 269 12.10 16.60 -12.12
C ARG A 269 11.47 17.21 -10.86
N GLY A 270 12.06 17.00 -9.68
CA GLY A 270 11.61 17.58 -8.42
C GLY A 270 11.61 19.10 -8.42
N THR A 271 12.58 19.72 -9.11
CA THR A 271 12.64 21.18 -9.28
C THR A 271 11.55 21.71 -10.21
N GLN A 272 11.13 20.93 -11.21
CA GLN A 272 9.98 21.26 -12.05
C GLN A 272 8.67 21.13 -11.27
N TYR A 273 8.46 20.04 -10.55
CA TYR A 273 7.32 19.86 -9.65
C TYR A 273 7.22 20.97 -8.58
N PHE A 274 8.35 21.43 -8.03
CA PHE A 274 8.37 22.56 -7.08
C PHE A 274 7.90 23.88 -7.71
N LYS A 275 8.29 24.18 -8.96
CA LYS A 275 7.81 25.35 -9.71
C LYS A 275 6.31 25.28 -9.99
N GLU A 276 5.79 24.08 -10.25
CA GLU A 276 4.36 23.82 -10.46
C GLU A 276 3.54 23.80 -9.16
N GLY A 277 4.18 24.01 -7.99
CA GLY A 277 3.51 23.98 -6.68
C GLY A 277 3.23 22.57 -6.14
N LYS A 278 3.68 21.52 -6.82
CA LYS A 278 3.41 20.11 -6.50
C LYS A 278 4.41 19.58 -5.47
N TYR A 279 4.37 20.16 -4.27
CA TYR A 279 5.40 19.95 -3.24
C TYR A 279 5.53 18.50 -2.74
N LYS A 280 4.45 17.70 -2.76
CA LYS A 280 4.49 16.25 -2.49
C LYS A 280 5.39 15.51 -3.49
N GLN A 281 5.18 15.70 -4.80
CA GLN A 281 6.00 15.04 -5.84
C GLN A 281 7.45 15.51 -5.81
N ALA A 282 7.67 16.82 -5.62
CA ALA A 282 9.02 17.34 -5.43
C ALA A 282 9.74 16.65 -4.27
N THR A 283 9.05 16.44 -3.15
CA THR A 283 9.56 15.69 -1.98
C THR A 283 9.90 14.24 -2.33
N SER A 284 9.04 13.52 -3.07
CA SER A 284 9.33 12.15 -3.53
C SER A 284 10.62 12.09 -4.37
N GLN A 285 10.71 12.92 -5.41
CA GLN A 285 11.86 12.93 -6.32
C GLN A 285 13.17 13.33 -5.62
N TYR A 286 13.15 14.24 -4.63
CA TYR A 286 14.34 14.57 -3.85
C TYR A 286 14.71 13.49 -2.79
N LYS A 287 13.74 12.74 -2.24
CA LYS A 287 14.02 11.62 -1.31
C LYS A 287 14.85 10.53 -1.98
N LYS A 288 14.63 10.25 -3.27
CA LYS A 288 15.42 9.29 -4.05
C LYS A 288 16.92 9.61 -4.02
N ILE A 289 17.30 10.88 -4.22
CA ILE A 289 18.69 11.36 -4.19
C ILE A 289 19.36 11.05 -2.85
N VAL A 290 18.64 11.27 -1.75
CA VAL A 290 19.13 10.94 -0.41
C VAL A 290 19.30 9.43 -0.30
N SER A 291 18.26 8.64 -0.61
CA SER A 291 18.31 7.18 -0.52
C SER A 291 19.40 6.51 -1.36
N TRP A 292 19.76 7.07 -2.51
CA TRP A 292 20.79 6.52 -3.40
C TRP A 292 22.22 6.92 -3.02
N LEU A 293 22.40 7.99 -2.25
CA LEU A 293 23.71 8.57 -1.94
C LEU A 293 24.02 8.63 -0.43
N GLU A 294 23.08 8.30 0.47
CA GLU A 294 23.24 8.48 1.91
C GLU A 294 24.30 7.57 2.53
N HIS A 295 24.32 6.30 2.11
CA HIS A 295 25.19 5.24 2.65
C HIS A 295 26.26 4.74 1.67
N GLU A 296 26.40 5.37 0.50
CA GLU A 296 27.36 4.92 -0.51
C GLU A 296 28.81 5.22 -0.09
N THR A 297 29.70 4.23 -0.24
CA THR A 297 31.11 4.31 0.17
C THR A 297 32.03 3.83 -0.95
N GLY A 298 33.23 4.42 -1.06
CA GLY A 298 34.21 4.02 -2.08
C GLY A 298 34.16 4.83 -3.38
N PHE A 299 33.51 6.00 -3.36
CA PHE A 299 33.63 7.01 -4.41
C PHE A 299 35.08 7.49 -4.60
N SER A 300 35.40 7.99 -5.80
CA SER A 300 36.57 8.84 -6.01
C SER A 300 36.41 10.18 -5.27
N GLU A 301 37.49 10.93 -5.04
CA GLU A 301 37.40 12.27 -4.42
C GLU A 301 36.51 13.24 -5.24
N GLU A 302 36.50 13.08 -6.57
CA GLU A 302 35.65 13.89 -7.46
C GLU A 302 34.17 13.49 -7.33
N ASP A 303 33.88 12.19 -7.25
CA ASP A 303 32.52 11.66 -7.18
C ASP A 303 31.88 11.81 -5.79
N ASP A 304 32.69 11.76 -4.72
CA ASP A 304 32.29 12.13 -3.37
C ASP A 304 31.91 13.61 -3.29
N ALA A 305 32.67 14.50 -3.95
CA ALA A 305 32.32 15.92 -4.04
C ALA A 305 31.01 16.14 -4.83
N LYS A 306 30.79 15.43 -5.95
CA LYS A 306 29.52 15.44 -6.69
C LYS A 306 28.36 14.93 -5.82
N ALA A 307 28.54 13.80 -5.13
CA ALA A 307 27.53 13.18 -4.29
C ALA A 307 27.13 14.08 -3.12
N LYS A 308 28.10 14.66 -2.41
CA LYS A 308 27.86 15.63 -1.32
C LYS A 308 27.13 16.87 -1.82
N SER A 309 27.49 17.40 -2.99
CA SER A 309 26.80 18.52 -3.63
C SER A 309 25.33 18.18 -3.98
N LEU A 310 25.08 16.99 -4.53
CA LEU A 310 23.72 16.52 -4.84
C LEU A 310 22.88 16.26 -3.58
N ARG A 311 23.45 15.62 -2.54
CA ARG A 311 22.80 15.41 -1.24
C ARG A 311 22.44 16.73 -0.57
N LEU A 312 23.37 17.69 -0.53
CA LEU A 312 23.14 19.02 0.04
C LEU A 312 22.01 19.75 -0.71
N ALA A 313 22.02 19.72 -2.05
CA ALA A 313 20.95 20.29 -2.86
C ALA A 313 19.58 19.61 -2.60
N ALA A 314 19.55 18.28 -2.48
CA ALA A 314 18.34 17.51 -2.19
C ALA A 314 17.76 17.85 -0.82
N LEU A 315 18.57 17.77 0.25
CA LEU A 315 18.16 18.08 1.63
C LEU A 315 17.67 19.52 1.79
N LEU A 316 18.38 20.48 1.19
CA LEU A 316 17.94 21.89 1.18
C LEU A 316 16.59 22.05 0.49
N ASN A 317 16.35 21.36 -0.63
CA ASN A 317 15.09 21.45 -1.35
C ASN A 317 13.95 20.69 -0.65
N LEU A 318 14.22 19.54 -0.01
CA LEU A 318 13.28 18.84 0.87
C LEU A 318 12.81 19.76 2.01
N ALA A 319 13.72 20.44 2.69
CA ALA A 319 13.36 21.41 3.72
C ALA A 319 12.46 22.54 3.16
N MET A 320 12.68 22.99 1.92
CA MET A 320 11.82 23.97 1.25
C MET A 320 10.44 23.42 0.89
N CYS A 321 10.32 22.15 0.50
CA CYS A 321 9.05 21.48 0.25
C CYS A 321 8.25 21.32 1.55
N HIS A 322 8.88 20.78 2.61
CA HIS A 322 8.26 20.62 3.92
C HIS A 322 7.81 21.97 4.52
N LEU A 323 8.61 23.05 4.36
CA LEU A 323 8.19 24.42 4.72
C LEU A 323 6.93 24.89 3.98
N LYS A 324 6.75 24.51 2.71
CA LYS A 324 5.54 24.82 1.92
C LYS A 324 4.34 23.96 2.33
N LEU A 325 4.57 22.70 2.71
CA LEU A 325 3.56 21.77 3.23
C LEU A 325 3.19 22.05 4.71
N LYS A 326 3.97 22.90 5.41
CA LYS A 326 3.88 23.18 6.87
C LYS A 326 4.31 22.01 7.76
N GLU A 327 5.09 21.08 7.21
CA GLU A 327 5.64 19.90 7.88
C GLU A 327 6.93 20.28 8.62
N TYR A 328 6.82 21.22 9.58
CA TYR A 328 7.98 21.92 10.14
C TYR A 328 9.04 21.01 10.78
N SER A 329 8.64 19.91 11.42
CA SER A 329 9.56 18.91 11.98
C SER A 329 10.46 18.28 10.91
N LEU A 330 9.89 17.91 9.75
CA LEU A 330 10.64 17.37 8.61
C LEU A 330 11.50 18.45 7.93
N ALA A 331 11.08 19.72 7.97
CA ALA A 331 11.91 20.83 7.52
C ALA A 331 13.15 21.02 8.42
N LEU A 332 12.98 20.95 9.75
CA LEU A 332 14.08 21.06 10.72
C LEU A 332 15.10 19.92 10.56
N GLU A 333 14.64 18.67 10.43
CA GLU A 333 15.50 17.50 10.21
C GLU A 333 16.36 17.66 8.94
N ASN A 334 15.72 17.98 7.81
CA ASN A 334 16.41 18.14 6.52
C ASN A 334 17.37 19.34 6.52
N CYS A 335 17.04 20.41 7.25
CA CYS A 335 17.95 21.53 7.47
C CYS A 335 19.17 21.14 8.32
N SER A 336 19.01 20.35 9.38
CA SER A 336 20.15 19.90 10.20
C SER A 336 21.05 18.94 9.43
N LYS A 337 20.50 17.95 8.72
CA LYS A 337 21.27 17.08 7.80
C LYS A 337 22.00 17.86 6.71
N ALA A 338 21.42 18.94 6.18
CA ALA A 338 22.10 19.84 5.24
C ALA A 338 23.28 20.60 5.90
N LEU A 339 23.15 20.97 7.18
CA LEU A 339 24.18 21.68 7.94
C LEU A 339 25.27 20.75 8.52
N GLU A 340 25.03 19.43 8.55
CA GLU A 340 26.07 18.43 8.78
C GLU A 340 27.00 18.30 7.56
N LEU A 341 26.48 18.50 6.34
CA LEU A 341 27.28 18.53 5.10
C LEU A 341 27.96 19.90 4.86
N ASP A 342 27.27 21.00 5.16
CA ASP A 342 27.80 22.37 5.08
C ASP A 342 27.28 23.21 6.25
N SER A 343 28.03 23.22 7.35
CA SER A 343 27.68 23.98 8.57
C SER A 343 27.62 25.50 8.40
N SER A 344 28.08 26.02 7.25
CA SER A 344 28.01 27.44 6.91
C SER A 344 26.76 27.81 6.10
N ASN A 345 26.00 26.82 5.57
CA ASN A 345 25.08 27.05 4.47
C ASN A 345 24.00 28.11 4.73
N GLU A 346 24.03 29.21 3.97
CA GLU A 346 23.06 30.31 4.08
C GLU A 346 21.61 29.81 4.02
N LYS A 347 21.28 28.93 3.06
CA LYS A 347 19.93 28.42 2.86
C LYS A 347 19.53 27.43 3.95
N GLY A 348 20.45 26.60 4.42
CA GLY A 348 20.23 25.65 5.51
C GLY A 348 19.87 26.37 6.81
N LEU A 349 20.72 27.31 7.23
CA LEU A 349 20.50 28.14 8.43
C LEU A 349 19.22 28.97 8.31
N PHE A 350 19.00 29.65 7.18
CA PHE A 350 17.84 30.50 7.00
C PHE A 350 16.52 29.70 7.05
N ARG A 351 16.44 28.57 6.32
CA ARG A 351 15.24 27.71 6.31
C ARG A 351 14.98 27.05 7.68
N ARG A 352 16.03 26.74 8.44
CA ARG A 352 15.88 26.23 9.81
C ARG A 352 15.31 27.30 10.74
N GLY A 353 15.80 28.53 10.62
CA GLY A 353 15.25 29.70 11.32
C GLY A 353 13.78 29.97 10.98
N GLU A 354 13.38 29.81 9.71
CA GLU A 354 11.97 29.92 9.29
C GLU A 354 11.09 28.82 9.90
N ALA A 355 11.58 27.58 9.96
CA ALA A 355 10.84 26.46 10.58
C ALA A 355 10.72 26.63 12.11
N HIS A 356 11.81 26.97 12.81
CA HIS A 356 11.77 27.32 14.25
C HIS A 356 10.78 28.47 14.53
N LEU A 357 10.78 29.53 13.72
CA LEU A 357 9.88 30.67 13.86
C LEU A 357 8.40 30.32 13.64
N ALA A 358 8.12 29.26 12.86
CA ALA A 358 6.78 28.76 12.59
C ALA A 358 6.22 27.88 13.71
N VAL A 359 7.07 27.05 14.36
CA VAL A 359 6.67 26.27 15.56
C VAL A 359 6.68 27.09 16.85
N ASN A 360 7.25 28.31 16.81
CA ASN A 360 7.39 29.30 17.88
C ASN A 360 8.63 29.16 18.78
N ASP A 361 9.66 28.44 18.33
CA ASP A 361 10.97 28.39 18.97
C ASP A 361 11.80 29.65 18.66
N PHE A 362 11.35 30.81 19.17
CA PHE A 362 11.89 32.12 18.79
C PHE A 362 13.38 32.28 19.13
N GLU A 363 13.84 31.69 20.23
CA GLU A 363 15.24 31.64 20.66
C GLU A 363 16.14 30.94 19.65
N LEU A 364 15.70 29.78 19.13
CA LEU A 364 16.43 29.00 18.13
C LEU A 364 16.38 29.67 16.77
N ALA A 365 15.21 30.19 16.38
CA ALA A 365 15.06 31.00 15.17
C ALA A 365 15.97 32.25 15.19
N ARG A 366 16.03 32.95 16.32
CA ARG A 366 16.92 34.10 16.54
C ARG A 366 18.38 33.69 16.37
N ALA A 367 18.80 32.55 16.93
CA ALA A 367 20.17 32.05 16.81
C ALA A 367 20.52 31.71 15.35
N ASP A 368 19.64 31.02 14.62
CA ASP A 368 19.82 30.71 13.19
C ASP A 368 19.93 31.99 12.34
N PHE A 369 19.02 32.96 12.49
CA PHE A 369 19.10 34.22 11.74
C PHE A 369 20.30 35.10 12.15
N GLN A 370 20.74 35.06 13.41
CA GLN A 370 21.99 35.68 13.84
C GLN A 370 23.19 35.01 13.18
N LYS A 371 23.19 33.69 13.03
CA LYS A 371 24.27 32.95 12.34
C LYS A 371 24.31 33.27 10.85
N VAL A 372 23.14 33.36 10.18
CA VAL A 372 23.06 33.84 8.78
C VAL A 372 23.69 35.22 8.65
N LEU A 373 23.35 36.19 9.53
CA LEU A 373 23.89 37.54 9.44
C LEU A 373 25.37 37.67 9.86
N GLN A 374 25.90 36.73 10.65
CA GLN A 374 27.33 36.65 10.95
C GLN A 374 28.16 36.25 9.72
N LEU A 375 27.63 35.33 8.90
CA LEU A 375 28.32 34.80 7.72
C LEU A 375 27.99 35.58 6.44
N TYR A 376 26.76 36.08 6.33
CA TYR A 376 26.20 36.77 5.16
C TYR A 376 25.52 38.10 5.55
N PRO A 377 26.29 39.15 5.93
CA PRO A 377 25.73 40.42 6.44
C PRO A 377 24.81 41.17 5.46
N SER A 378 24.87 40.83 4.16
CA SER A 378 24.04 41.38 3.10
C SER A 378 22.61 40.80 3.05
N ASN A 379 22.32 39.71 3.76
CA ASN A 379 21.02 39.04 3.73
C ASN A 379 19.92 39.88 4.42
N LYS A 380 19.20 40.65 3.61
CA LYS A 380 18.10 41.52 4.06
C LYS A 380 16.94 40.74 4.69
N ALA A 381 16.65 39.52 4.23
CA ALA A 381 15.56 38.70 4.76
C ALA A 381 15.87 38.23 6.19
N ALA A 382 17.08 37.75 6.46
CA ALA A 382 17.54 37.36 7.79
C ALA A 382 17.49 38.54 8.77
N LYS A 383 17.81 39.75 8.32
CA LYS A 383 17.66 40.98 9.13
C LYS A 383 16.22 41.29 9.51
N VAL A 384 15.27 41.08 8.60
CA VAL A 384 13.82 41.25 8.90
C VAL A 384 13.33 40.17 9.87
N GLN A 385 13.64 38.90 9.60
CA GLN A 385 13.20 37.80 10.47
C GLN A 385 13.83 37.87 11.87
N LEU A 386 15.10 38.30 12.00
CA LEU A 386 15.73 38.52 13.30
C LEU A 386 14.99 39.58 14.14
N LEU A 387 14.58 40.69 13.53
CA LEU A 387 13.80 41.72 14.20
C LEU A 387 12.40 41.20 14.62
N ALA A 388 11.77 40.37 13.78
CA ALA A 388 10.51 39.70 14.10
C ALA A 388 10.65 38.74 15.30
N CYS A 389 11.71 37.92 15.35
CA CYS A 389 12.00 37.08 16.52
C CYS A 389 12.21 37.93 17.78
N GLN A 390 13.03 38.98 17.72
CA GLN A 390 13.26 39.89 18.86
C GLN A 390 11.98 40.61 19.32
N GLN A 391 11.02 40.87 18.44
CA GLN A 391 9.70 41.36 18.80
C GLN A 391 8.89 40.27 19.53
N LYS A 392 8.70 39.09 18.93
CA LYS A 392 7.93 38.00 19.53
C LYS A 392 8.43 37.58 20.91
N ILE A 393 9.75 37.56 21.12
CA ILE A 393 10.38 37.23 22.41
C ILE A 393 10.00 38.25 23.51
N ARG A 394 10.03 39.55 23.18
CA ARG A 394 9.58 40.60 24.12
C ARG A 394 8.08 40.48 24.41
N GLU A 395 7.26 40.25 23.39
CA GLU A 395 5.82 40.03 23.53
C GLU A 395 5.50 38.77 24.35
N GLN A 396 6.35 37.74 24.30
CA GLN A 396 6.26 36.55 25.14
C GLN A 396 6.62 36.87 26.60
N HIS A 397 7.79 37.44 26.88
CA HIS A 397 8.19 37.80 28.23
C HIS A 397 7.23 38.82 28.89
N GLU A 398 6.62 39.72 28.12
CA GLU A 398 5.55 40.58 28.64
C GLU A 398 4.28 39.81 29.02
N ARG A 399 3.88 38.81 28.24
CA ARG A 399 2.73 37.94 28.55
C ARG A 399 3.03 37.06 29.77
N GLU A 400 4.21 36.45 29.82
CA GLU A 400 4.70 35.66 30.96
C GLU A 400 4.73 36.51 32.24
N LYS A 401 5.33 37.72 32.19
CA LYS A 401 5.38 38.64 33.34
C LYS A 401 3.98 39.03 33.83
N LYS A 402 3.03 39.30 32.92
CA LYS A 402 1.63 39.61 33.26
C LYS A 402 0.92 38.37 33.86
N LEU A 403 1.17 37.18 33.32
CA LEU A 403 0.62 35.91 33.81
C LEU A 403 1.13 35.60 35.23
N TYR A 404 2.45 35.64 35.46
CA TYR A 404 3.04 35.39 36.77
C TYR A 404 2.63 36.44 37.81
N ALA A 405 2.54 37.74 37.44
CA ALA A 405 2.03 38.77 38.34
C ALA A 405 0.58 38.50 38.77
N ASN A 406 -0.30 38.16 37.82
CA ASN A 406 -1.69 37.81 38.10
C ASN A 406 -1.82 36.50 38.92
N MET A 407 -0.93 35.54 38.70
CA MET A 407 -0.90 34.28 39.45
C MET A 407 -0.43 34.49 40.88
N PHE A 408 0.61 35.31 41.09
CA PHE A 408 1.14 35.65 42.41
C PHE A 408 0.13 36.50 43.21
N GLN A 409 -0.55 37.45 42.56
CA GLN A 409 -1.65 38.20 43.19
C GLN A 409 -2.78 37.25 43.63
N ARG A 410 -3.22 36.32 42.77
CA ARG A 410 -4.25 35.33 43.13
C ARG A 410 -3.86 34.39 44.28
N LEU A 411 -2.58 34.10 44.45
CA LEU A 411 -2.08 33.34 45.61
C LEU A 411 -2.13 34.22 46.87
N ALA A 412 -1.62 35.45 46.81
CA ALA A 412 -1.75 36.41 47.92
C ALA A 412 -3.21 36.70 48.30
N ASP A 413 -4.13 36.81 47.34
CA ASP A 413 -5.58 36.98 47.53
C ASP A 413 -6.26 35.73 48.11
N LYS A 414 -5.59 34.56 48.07
CA LYS A 414 -6.04 33.31 48.68
C LYS A 414 -5.50 33.20 50.11
N ASP A 415 -4.21 33.45 50.30
CA ASP A 415 -3.53 33.35 51.59
C ASP A 415 -3.92 34.48 52.56
N SER A 416 -4.40 35.62 52.04
CA SER A 416 -4.95 36.74 52.83
C SER A 416 -6.45 36.61 53.14
N LYS A 417 -7.13 35.58 52.62
CA LYS A 417 -8.46 35.18 53.13
C LYS A 417 -8.24 34.26 54.33
N PRO A 418 -8.73 34.60 55.53
CA PRO A 418 -8.67 33.68 56.66
C PRO A 418 -9.50 32.43 56.37
N GLU A 419 -9.06 31.28 56.90
CA GLU A 419 -9.85 30.05 56.95
C GLU A 419 -11.03 30.21 57.93
N ALA A 420 -12.05 30.93 57.49
CA ALA A 420 -13.31 31.13 58.22
C ALA A 420 -14.31 30.00 57.92
N ASP A 421 -13.93 28.76 58.21
CA ASP A 421 -14.78 27.81 58.96
C ASP A 421 -14.08 26.46 59.21
N THR A 422 -13.36 26.36 60.33
CA THR A 422 -12.91 25.07 60.88
C THR A 422 -13.00 25.08 62.41
N LEU A 423 -14.00 24.36 62.95
CA LEU A 423 -14.21 24.02 64.37
C LEU A 423 -14.70 25.21 65.26
N GLN A 424 -15.68 25.07 66.16
CA GLN A 424 -16.47 23.88 66.55
C GLN A 424 -17.77 24.29 67.28
N THR A 425 -18.91 23.70 66.93
CA THR A 425 -20.00 23.40 67.89
C THR A 425 -20.59 22.03 67.58
N SER A 426 -20.95 21.28 68.62
CA SER A 426 -21.30 19.85 68.55
C SER A 426 -22.81 19.59 68.41
N GLY A 427 -23.20 18.57 67.64
CA GLY A 427 -24.53 17.98 67.75
C GLY A 427 -24.97 17.13 66.55
N SER A 428 -24.82 15.79 66.67
CA SER A 428 -25.64 14.70 66.07
C SER A 428 -26.28 14.84 64.68
N CYS A 429 -26.38 13.84 63.80
CA CYS A 429 -25.98 12.42 63.71
C CYS A 429 -26.53 11.90 62.35
N LYS A 430 -26.16 10.68 61.93
CA LYS A 430 -26.79 9.87 60.86
C LYS A 430 -26.50 10.33 59.41
N ASP A 431 -25.85 9.51 58.58
CA ASP A 431 -26.32 8.35 57.76
C ASP A 431 -26.33 8.86 56.28
N ASP A 432 -25.97 8.12 55.21
CA ASP A 432 -25.67 6.69 55.04
C ASP A 432 -24.87 6.45 53.73
N THR A 433 -24.05 5.38 53.62
CA THR A 433 -23.54 4.70 52.37
C THR A 433 -22.80 5.51 51.27
N ASP A 434 -22.03 4.97 50.30
CA ASP A 434 -21.08 3.83 50.08
C ASP A 434 -20.41 4.19 48.68
N MET A 435 -19.28 3.70 48.14
CA MET A 435 -18.46 2.50 48.30
C MET A 435 -16.94 2.76 48.16
N LYS A 436 -16.16 1.87 48.80
CA LYS A 436 -14.93 1.17 48.35
C LYS A 436 -14.13 1.74 47.17
N GLU A 437 -12.83 1.85 47.38
CA GLU A 437 -11.83 1.27 46.46
C GLU A 437 -10.68 0.65 47.27
N ASP A 438 -10.27 -0.59 46.95
CA ASP A 438 -9.29 -1.37 47.72
C ASP A 438 -8.58 -2.40 46.82
N LYS A 439 -7.37 -2.07 46.35
CA LYS A 439 -6.15 -2.84 46.69
C LYS A 439 -4.86 -2.37 46.03
N GLN A 440 -3.79 -2.42 46.83
CA GLN A 440 -2.41 -2.51 46.35
C GLN A 440 -2.12 -3.93 45.84
N ASN A 441 -1.07 -4.07 45.03
CA ASN A 441 -0.12 -5.16 45.20
C ASN A 441 1.25 -4.73 44.68
N GLY A 442 2.32 -5.08 45.39
CA GLY A 442 3.70 -4.77 45.01
C GLY A 442 4.65 -5.81 45.60
N VAL A 443 5.61 -6.23 44.77
CA VAL A 443 6.68 -7.21 45.02
C VAL A 443 7.78 -6.89 44.01
N GLU A 444 9.08 -6.85 44.28
CA GLU A 444 9.91 -6.73 45.49
C GLU A 444 11.27 -6.16 45.00
N ASP A 445 12.06 -5.52 45.87
CA ASP A 445 13.43 -5.07 45.54
C ASP A 445 14.47 -6.14 45.88
N LYS A 446 15.42 -6.39 44.97
CA LYS A 446 16.73 -6.96 45.28
C LYS A 446 17.85 -6.40 44.39
N SER A 447 18.55 -5.40 44.90
CA SER A 447 19.91 -5.09 44.45
C SER A 447 20.88 -6.24 44.75
N GLN A 448 21.78 -6.56 43.82
CA GLN A 448 23.08 -7.14 44.17
C GLN A 448 24.17 -6.65 43.20
N VAL A 449 25.36 -6.40 43.75
CA VAL A 449 26.58 -5.96 43.04
C VAL A 449 27.56 -7.13 43.02
N ASP A 450 28.28 -7.32 41.92
CA ASP A 450 29.62 -7.92 41.91
C ASP A 450 30.37 -7.52 40.63
N ALA A 451 31.67 -7.83 40.54
CA ALA A 451 32.63 -7.14 39.66
C ALA A 451 33.50 -8.06 38.77
N GLU A 452 34.23 -7.42 37.85
CA GLU A 452 35.46 -7.87 37.15
C GLU A 452 35.53 -9.29 36.54
N ALA A 453 35.43 -9.35 35.20
CA ALA A 453 36.28 -10.18 34.32
C ALA A 453 36.32 -9.60 32.89
#